data_AF-A0A2V2NI13-F1
#
_entry.id   AF-A0A2V2NI13-F1
#
_cell.length_a   1.000
_cell.length_b   1.000
_cell.length_c   1.000
_cell.angle_alpha   90.00
_cell.angle_beta   90.00
_cell.angle_gamma   90.00
#
_symmetry.space_group_name_H-M   'P 1'
#
loop_
_entity.id
_entity.type
_entity.pdbx_description
1 polymer ?
#
loop_
_entity_poly.entity_id
_entity_poly.type
_entity_poly.pdbx_seq_one_letter_code
_entity_poly.pdbx_strand_id
1 'polypeptide(L)'
;MIKKIVFEMVLFFILLSGIVSADRLPYQVPENQKISISTIIDVVGFVSDSSSMSWTIDYSETPVTTSTMSSLSGAHNLTSNQLTALASAKSSTSGLTYSVDSGVLSSITVPDYLLDDLALPDIASTDPWWGMTWRGILDSLDSSSYAESEDTLTGSIHDGKLIPGESIAIVTFADSIRTNGGHLMLNKDLGFDSQNKGNGLSNLEVEKVLTYESIDGSFLVGSEEWSLDVAGNFADTDDSIRCVFASAKSDVLPAFCNVVKAKSELINFNSGQVSTKGGIRAVAASSDVPAALFYQIAVTPVSGSSSGFAEGTVKTSFAGSIMEARGDSDEPSATNQWSDKASVSGGIKNFQKSFGYESGFSL
;
A
#
# COMPACT_ATOMS: atom_id res chain seq x y z
N MET A 1 -17.08 -21.12 -31.02
CA MET A 1 -16.94 -21.82 -29.72
C MET A 1 -15.48 -22.10 -29.35
N ILE A 2 -14.64 -22.63 -30.25
CA ILE A 2 -13.22 -22.95 -29.97
C ILE A 2 -12.33 -21.71 -29.72
N LYS A 3 -12.68 -20.52 -30.26
CA LYS A 3 -11.92 -19.27 -30.03
C LYS A 3 -12.12 -18.63 -28.65
N LYS A 4 -13.22 -18.94 -27.92
CA LYS A 4 -13.44 -18.41 -26.56
C LYS A 4 -12.57 -19.14 -25.52
N ILE A 5 -12.34 -20.45 -25.71
CA ILE A 5 -11.58 -21.29 -24.77
C ILE A 5 -10.08 -20.96 -24.76
N VAL A 6 -9.52 -20.53 -25.90
CA VAL A 6 -8.10 -20.13 -25.97
C VAL A 6 -7.87 -18.75 -25.31
N PHE A 7 -8.89 -17.89 -25.28
CA PHE A 7 -8.80 -16.58 -24.63
C PHE A 7 -8.88 -16.68 -23.10
N GLU A 8 -9.68 -17.63 -22.57
CA GLU A 8 -9.76 -17.89 -21.12
C GLU A 8 -8.57 -18.69 -20.58
N MET A 9 -7.95 -19.60 -21.36
CA MET A 9 -6.78 -20.37 -20.88
C MET A 9 -5.52 -19.52 -20.67
N VAL A 10 -5.36 -18.41 -21.40
CA VAL A 10 -4.23 -17.49 -21.20
C VAL A 10 -4.44 -16.60 -19.95
N LEU A 11 -5.67 -16.51 -19.45
CA LEU A 11 -6.04 -15.76 -18.25
C LEU A 11 -5.63 -16.45 -16.92
N PHE A 12 -5.29 -17.75 -16.94
CA PHE A 12 -5.19 -18.56 -15.71
C PHE A 12 -3.76 -18.93 -15.27
N PHE A 13 -2.72 -18.39 -15.92
CA PHE A 13 -1.32 -18.80 -15.65
C PHE A 13 -0.43 -17.63 -15.23
N ILE A 14 -0.78 -16.94 -14.15
CA ILE A 14 0.13 -16.00 -13.50
C ILE A 14 0.05 -16.26 -11.98
N LEU A 15 1.21 -16.65 -11.41
CA LEU A 15 1.54 -16.80 -9.97
C LEU A 15 1.36 -18.19 -9.35
N LEU A 16 2.18 -19.14 -9.81
CA LEU A 16 2.54 -20.37 -9.08
C LEU A 16 4.05 -20.39 -8.78
N SER A 17 4.56 -19.30 -8.21
CA SER A 17 5.89 -19.30 -7.58
C SER A 17 5.72 -19.54 -6.08
N GLY A 18 6.40 -20.55 -5.55
CA GLY A 18 6.38 -20.93 -4.13
C GLY A 18 7.08 -19.88 -3.27
N ILE A 19 6.35 -18.81 -2.93
CA ILE A 19 6.73 -17.88 -1.89
C ILE A 19 6.47 -18.59 -0.55
N VAL A 20 7.51 -18.70 0.28
CA VAL A 20 7.43 -19.36 1.60
C VAL A 20 6.93 -18.38 2.67
N SER A 21 7.13 -17.07 2.47
CA SER A 21 6.67 -16.00 3.36
C SER A 21 6.50 -14.68 2.59
N ALA A 22 5.62 -13.81 3.04
CA ALA A 22 5.27 -12.58 2.36
C ALA A 22 5.23 -11.37 3.28
N ASP A 23 5.41 -10.17 2.71
CA ASP A 23 5.34 -8.93 3.49
C ASP A 23 4.06 -8.91 4.32
N ARG A 24 4.20 -8.56 5.60
CA ARG A 24 3.09 -8.60 6.55
C ARG A 24 2.03 -7.59 6.16
N LEU A 25 0.90 -8.08 5.70
CA LEU A 25 -0.27 -7.24 5.45
C LEU A 25 -0.99 -6.90 6.76
N PRO A 26 -1.66 -5.75 6.84
CA PRO A 26 -2.60 -5.48 7.92
C PRO A 26 -3.69 -6.56 7.99
N TYR A 27 -4.18 -6.84 9.20
CA TYR A 27 -5.32 -7.72 9.40
C TYR A 27 -6.63 -6.96 9.28
N GLN A 28 -7.70 -7.66 8.92
CA GLN A 28 -9.05 -7.11 8.92
C GLN A 28 -9.44 -6.55 10.30
N VAL A 29 -10.18 -5.44 10.31
CA VAL A 29 -10.83 -4.95 11.52
C VAL A 29 -12.09 -5.77 11.83
N PRO A 30 -12.62 -5.73 13.07
CA PRO A 30 -13.81 -6.51 13.45
C PRO A 30 -15.04 -6.22 12.58
N GLU A 31 -15.20 -4.97 12.13
CA GLU A 31 -16.25 -4.57 11.20
C GLU A 31 -15.80 -4.79 9.75
N ASN A 32 -16.57 -5.56 8.98
CA ASN A 32 -16.24 -5.86 7.60
C ASN A 32 -17.25 -5.26 6.64
N GLN A 33 -16.76 -4.59 5.61
CA GLN A 33 -17.56 -3.95 4.58
C GLN A 33 -17.47 -4.75 3.28
N LYS A 34 -18.63 -4.98 2.65
CA LYS A 34 -18.73 -5.51 1.30
C LYS A 34 -19.52 -4.55 0.43
N ILE A 35 -18.90 -4.07 -0.63
CA ILE A 35 -19.50 -3.13 -1.57
C ILE A 35 -19.49 -3.79 -2.94
N SER A 36 -20.62 -3.76 -3.64
CA SER A 36 -20.69 -4.18 -5.03
C SER A 36 -21.45 -3.15 -5.84
N ILE A 37 -20.85 -2.74 -6.95
CA ILE A 37 -21.43 -1.78 -7.89
C ILE A 37 -21.38 -2.42 -9.26
N SER A 38 -22.55 -2.66 -9.84
CA SER A 38 -22.69 -3.13 -11.22
C SER A 38 -23.28 -2.01 -12.07
N THR A 39 -22.64 -1.73 -13.20
CA THR A 39 -23.02 -0.67 -14.14
C THR A 39 -23.17 -1.27 -15.53
N ILE A 40 -24.39 -1.19 -16.08
CA ILE A 40 -24.70 -1.59 -17.45
C ILE A 40 -25.19 -0.36 -18.19
N ILE A 41 -24.52 0.00 -19.28
CA ILE A 41 -24.91 1.10 -20.17
C ILE A 41 -25.02 0.53 -21.58
N ASP A 42 -26.14 0.82 -22.25
CA ASP A 42 -26.30 0.63 -23.68
C ASP A 42 -26.98 1.88 -24.23
N VAL A 43 -26.23 2.73 -24.92
CA VAL A 43 -26.71 4.07 -25.27
C VAL A 43 -26.05 4.60 -26.54
N VAL A 44 -26.83 5.37 -27.30
CA VAL A 44 -26.32 6.23 -28.37
C VAL A 44 -26.35 7.67 -27.89
N GLY A 45 -25.19 8.31 -27.79
CA GLY A 45 -25.09 9.70 -27.37
C GLY A 45 -23.94 9.97 -26.40
N PHE A 46 -24.11 11.01 -25.59
CA PHE A 46 -23.13 11.44 -24.60
C PHE A 46 -23.16 10.52 -23.39
N VAL A 47 -21.99 10.04 -22.98
CA VAL A 47 -21.82 9.28 -21.74
C VAL A 47 -20.71 9.91 -20.91
N SER A 48 -20.94 9.98 -19.61
CA SER A 48 -19.91 10.25 -18.62
C SER A 48 -20.15 9.30 -17.45
N ASP A 49 -19.21 8.37 -17.24
CA ASP A 49 -19.24 7.45 -16.11
C ASP A 49 -17.89 7.50 -15.39
N SER A 50 -17.93 7.39 -14.07
CA SER A 50 -16.74 7.42 -13.23
C SER A 50 -16.97 6.64 -11.95
N SER A 51 -15.95 5.92 -11.50
CA SER A 51 -15.96 5.21 -10.22
C SER A 51 -14.61 5.36 -9.55
N SER A 52 -14.60 5.48 -8.23
CA SER A 52 -13.37 5.58 -7.46
C SER A 52 -13.52 4.86 -6.14
N MET A 53 -12.42 4.28 -5.66
CA MET A 53 -12.31 3.69 -4.34
C MET A 53 -11.02 4.16 -3.69
N SER A 54 -11.11 4.52 -2.41
CA SER A 54 -9.95 4.82 -1.58
C SER A 54 -10.16 4.10 -0.26
N TRP A 55 -9.17 3.31 0.14
CA TRP A 55 -9.23 2.55 1.38
C TRP A 55 -7.85 2.53 2.02
N THR A 56 -7.81 2.90 3.29
CA THR A 56 -6.62 2.82 4.13
C THR A 56 -6.95 1.91 5.29
N ILE A 57 -6.04 0.99 5.58
CA ILE A 57 -6.11 0.15 6.76
C ILE A 57 -4.74 0.09 7.40
N ASP A 58 -4.74 0.21 8.72
CA ASP A 58 -3.59 0.07 9.58
C ASP A 58 -3.79 -1.16 10.49
N TYR A 59 -2.69 -1.75 10.91
CA TYR A 59 -2.67 -2.78 11.92
C TYR A 59 -1.42 -2.71 12.77
N SER A 60 -1.63 -2.88 14.06
CA SER A 60 -0.60 -3.06 15.09
C SER A 60 -1.23 -3.86 16.23
N GLU A 61 -0.86 -5.14 16.35
CA GLU A 61 -1.22 -5.93 17.53
C GLU A 61 0.00 -6.46 18.27
N THR A 62 1.23 -6.10 17.87
CA THR A 62 2.35 -6.40 18.75
C THR A 62 2.26 -5.41 19.91
N PRO A 63 2.21 -5.88 21.18
CA PRO A 63 2.73 -5.07 22.26
C PRO A 63 4.13 -4.68 21.82
N VAL A 64 4.33 -3.44 21.40
CA VAL A 64 5.67 -2.92 21.33
C VAL A 64 6.08 -2.94 22.79
N THR A 65 6.97 -3.83 23.18
CA THR A 65 7.58 -3.79 24.51
C THR A 65 8.40 -2.52 24.59
N THR A 66 7.73 -1.38 24.66
CA THR A 66 8.36 -0.12 24.92
C THR A 66 8.87 -0.23 26.33
N SER A 67 10.15 -0.50 26.53
CA SER A 67 10.82 -0.29 27.82
C SER A 67 10.75 1.21 28.11
N THR A 68 9.59 1.60 28.62
CA THR A 68 9.22 2.96 28.97
C THR A 68 10.00 3.31 30.22
N MET A 69 11.17 3.91 30.06
CA MET A 69 11.95 4.35 31.22
C MET A 69 11.21 5.50 31.90
N SER A 70 10.41 5.17 32.90
CA SER A 70 9.58 6.13 33.62
C SER A 70 10.27 6.62 34.88
N SER A 71 10.26 7.93 35.02
CA SER A 71 10.63 8.73 36.18
C SER A 71 12.10 9.12 36.34
N LEU A 72 12.25 10.41 36.61
CA LEU A 72 13.43 11.05 37.14
C LEU A 72 13.35 10.96 38.67
N SER A 73 14.42 10.54 39.33
CA SER A 73 14.62 10.75 40.77
C SER A 73 15.01 12.22 41.05
N GLY A 74 14.17 13.16 40.61
CA GLY A 74 14.38 14.58 40.89
C GLY A 74 13.76 15.52 39.88
N ALA A 75 13.50 16.74 40.34
CA ALA A 75 13.11 17.87 39.51
C ALA A 75 14.30 18.32 38.63
N HIS A 76 14.22 18.11 37.31
CA HIS A 76 15.23 18.62 36.38
C HIS A 76 14.77 19.90 35.70
N ASN A 77 15.50 21.00 35.87
CA ASN A 77 15.15 22.28 35.23
C ASN A 77 15.57 22.26 33.76
N LEU A 78 14.60 22.41 32.85
CA LEU A 78 14.85 22.48 31.42
C LEU A 78 15.23 23.90 30.99
N THR A 79 16.17 24.00 30.06
CA THR A 79 16.37 25.23 29.30
C THR A 79 15.22 25.45 28.31
N SER A 80 15.03 26.69 27.83
CA SER A 80 14.03 26.97 26.79
C SER A 80 14.27 26.16 25.51
N ASN A 81 15.55 25.91 25.16
CA ASN A 81 15.91 25.12 23.99
C ASN A 81 15.52 23.64 24.16
N GLN A 82 15.77 23.07 25.35
CA GLN A 82 15.38 21.69 25.67
C GLN A 82 13.87 21.51 25.67
N LEU A 83 13.12 22.49 26.19
CA LEU A 83 11.65 22.46 26.16
C LEU A 83 11.10 22.48 24.72
N THR A 84 11.64 23.34 23.86
CA THR A 84 11.25 23.39 22.45
C THR A 84 11.64 22.11 21.71
N ALA A 85 12.84 21.60 21.93
CA ALA A 85 13.31 20.38 21.29
C ALA A 85 12.48 19.14 21.71
N LEU A 86 12.14 19.00 22.99
CA LEU A 86 11.24 17.94 23.47
C LEU A 86 9.83 18.07 22.91
N ALA A 87 9.29 19.29 22.79
CA ALA A 87 7.98 19.51 22.19
C ALA A 87 7.96 19.12 20.71
N SER A 88 9.01 19.48 19.96
CA SER A 88 9.18 19.07 18.57
C SER A 88 9.31 17.55 18.44
N ALA A 89 10.16 16.92 19.25
CA ALA A 89 10.34 15.46 19.25
C ALA A 89 9.02 14.74 19.55
N LYS A 90 8.27 15.17 20.58
CA LYS A 90 6.96 14.59 20.91
C LYS A 90 5.95 14.69 19.76
N SER A 91 6.03 15.75 18.95
CA SER A 91 5.13 15.91 17.80
C SER A 91 5.50 15.01 16.61
N SER A 92 6.76 14.58 16.51
CA SER A 92 7.28 13.75 15.42
C SER A 92 7.45 12.28 15.78
N THR A 93 7.33 11.93 17.07
CA THR A 93 7.72 10.63 17.60
C THR A 93 6.58 10.02 18.39
N SER A 94 5.97 8.97 17.84
CA SER A 94 4.94 8.20 18.52
C SER A 94 5.49 7.52 19.78
N GLY A 95 4.69 7.42 20.85
CA GLY A 95 5.10 6.82 22.13
C GLY A 95 6.00 7.69 23.03
N LEU A 96 6.65 8.73 22.50
CA LEU A 96 7.40 9.69 23.34
C LEU A 96 6.42 10.54 24.15
N THR A 97 6.48 10.43 25.47
CA THR A 97 5.70 11.29 26.37
C THR A 97 6.59 11.94 27.41
N TYR A 98 6.21 13.14 27.85
CA TYR A 98 6.90 13.84 28.91
C TYR A 98 5.94 14.77 29.66
N SER A 99 6.25 15.05 30.91
CA SER A 99 5.51 15.96 31.78
C SER A 99 6.43 17.05 32.32
N VAL A 100 6.10 18.30 32.02
CA VAL A 100 6.80 19.48 32.51
C VAL A 100 5.83 20.35 33.29
N ASP A 101 6.21 20.72 34.51
CA ASP A 101 5.51 21.75 35.30
C ASP A 101 6.46 22.92 35.53
N SER A 102 6.06 24.11 35.08
CA SER A 102 6.80 25.36 35.34
C SER A 102 8.29 25.32 34.92
N GLY A 103 8.61 24.60 33.83
CA GLY A 103 9.97 24.44 33.31
C GLY A 103 10.76 23.29 33.95
N VAL A 104 10.16 22.56 34.89
CA VAL A 104 10.74 21.39 35.53
C VAL A 104 10.21 20.12 34.86
N LEU A 105 11.12 19.32 34.29
CA LEU A 105 10.81 17.97 33.83
C LEU A 105 10.55 17.07 35.04
N SER A 106 9.36 16.47 35.06
CA SER A 106 8.87 15.59 36.13
C SER A 106 8.82 14.13 35.68
N SER A 107 8.59 13.89 34.39
CA SER A 107 8.73 12.59 33.77
C SER A 107 9.08 12.76 32.30
N ILE A 108 9.83 11.82 31.79
CA ILE A 108 10.01 11.56 30.37
C ILE A 108 9.88 10.06 30.20
N THR A 109 9.25 9.64 29.12
CA THR A 109 9.02 8.25 28.77
C THR A 109 9.43 8.13 27.31
N VAL A 110 10.46 7.34 27.06
CA VAL A 110 10.96 7.06 25.72
C VAL A 110 10.73 5.59 25.41
N PRO A 111 10.16 5.26 24.23
CA PRO A 111 10.15 3.90 23.70
C PRO A 111 11.54 3.27 23.59
N ASP A 112 11.63 1.95 23.80
CA ASP A 112 12.87 1.17 23.75
C ASP A 112 13.59 1.25 22.40
N TYR A 113 12.83 1.15 21.31
CA TYR A 113 13.34 1.19 19.94
C TYR A 113 13.96 2.53 19.57
N LEU A 114 13.75 3.58 20.39
CA LEU A 114 14.38 4.88 20.21
C LEU A 114 15.59 5.08 21.13
N LEU A 115 15.84 4.20 22.10
CA LEU A 115 16.88 4.43 23.11
C LEU A 115 18.27 4.65 22.50
N ASP A 116 18.54 3.97 21.40
CA ASP A 116 19.81 4.07 20.68
C ASP A 116 19.79 5.12 19.55
N ASP A 117 18.63 5.72 19.27
CA ASP A 117 18.49 6.80 18.30
C ASP A 117 18.96 8.14 18.88
N LEU A 118 19.49 9.00 17.99
CA LEU A 118 19.86 10.38 18.33
C LEU A 118 18.61 11.16 18.76
N ALA A 119 18.59 11.64 20.00
CA ALA A 119 17.34 12.12 20.61
C ALA A 119 16.87 13.46 20.05
N LEU A 120 17.76 14.45 20.03
CA LEU A 120 17.43 15.84 19.72
C LEU A 120 18.45 16.40 18.72
N PRO A 121 18.41 15.96 17.44
CA PRO A 121 19.40 16.35 16.44
C PRO A 121 19.46 17.87 16.19
N ASP A 122 18.34 18.56 16.37
CA ASP A 122 18.20 20.00 16.09
C ASP A 122 18.45 20.90 17.31
N ILE A 123 18.79 20.33 18.48
CA ILE A 123 19.14 21.15 19.65
C ILE A 123 20.46 21.88 19.39
N ALA A 124 20.63 23.06 20.00
CA ALA A 124 21.85 23.84 19.83
C ALA A 124 23.09 23.00 20.19
N SER A 125 24.15 23.07 19.39
CA SER A 125 25.38 22.27 19.60
C SER A 125 26.13 22.58 20.89
N THR A 126 25.74 23.63 21.58
CA THR A 126 26.24 24.02 22.91
C THR A 126 25.43 23.43 24.06
N ASP A 127 24.28 22.80 23.79
CA ASP A 127 23.43 22.21 24.82
C ASP A 127 24.02 20.86 25.30
N PRO A 128 23.96 20.54 26.60
CA PRO A 128 24.43 19.27 27.13
C PRO A 128 23.81 18.02 26.48
N TRP A 129 22.60 18.12 25.92
CA TRP A 129 21.92 17.01 25.26
C TRP A 129 22.27 16.86 23.78
N TRP A 130 23.08 17.76 23.22
CA TRP A 130 23.47 17.68 21.82
C TRP A 130 24.33 16.45 21.54
N GLY A 131 23.97 15.70 20.50
CA GLY A 131 24.70 14.49 20.11
C GLY A 131 24.43 13.27 20.99
N MET A 132 23.52 13.36 21.96
CA MET A 132 23.15 12.24 22.83
C MET A 132 22.02 11.40 22.22
N THR A 133 22.10 10.08 22.40
CA THR A 133 20.95 9.20 22.17
C THR A 133 19.90 9.40 23.26
N TRP A 134 18.69 8.88 23.06
CA TRP A 134 17.66 8.94 24.11
C TRP A 134 18.10 8.26 25.40
N ARG A 135 18.80 7.11 25.30
CA ARG A 135 19.44 6.45 26.45
C ARG A 135 20.43 7.38 27.14
N GLY A 136 21.28 8.06 26.37
CA GLY A 136 22.24 9.02 26.92
C GLY A 136 21.57 10.17 27.67
N ILE A 137 20.49 10.74 27.13
CA ILE A 137 19.73 11.79 27.83
C ILE A 137 19.15 11.25 29.14
N LEU A 138 18.56 10.05 29.13
CA LEU A 138 17.98 9.42 30.31
C LEU A 138 19.05 9.11 31.37
N ASP A 139 20.21 8.59 30.97
CA ASP A 139 21.36 8.35 31.85
C ASP A 139 21.91 9.66 32.46
N SER A 140 21.82 10.78 31.75
CA SER A 140 22.21 12.10 32.27
C SER A 140 21.25 12.67 33.32
N LEU A 141 20.02 12.16 33.30
CA LEU A 141 18.87 12.66 34.01
C LEU A 141 18.61 11.87 35.29
N ASP A 142 18.87 10.56 35.31
CA ASP A 142 18.84 9.70 36.48
C ASP A 142 19.82 8.53 36.35
N SER A 143 20.54 8.18 37.42
CA SER A 143 21.50 7.08 37.47
C SER A 143 21.00 5.83 38.21
N SER A 144 19.79 5.90 38.79
CA SER A 144 19.22 4.84 39.63
C SER A 144 17.94 4.24 39.05
N SER A 145 18.09 3.06 38.46
CA SER A 145 17.05 2.05 38.23
C SER A 145 15.79 2.52 37.49
N TYR A 146 15.84 2.36 36.17
CA TYR A 146 14.68 2.51 35.29
C TYR A 146 13.60 1.48 35.62
N ALA A 147 12.33 1.92 35.66
CA ALA A 147 11.20 1.01 35.65
C ALA A 147 10.83 0.74 34.19
N GLU A 148 10.91 -0.51 33.74
CA GLU A 148 10.39 -0.94 32.44
C GLU A 148 8.89 -1.25 32.59
N SER A 149 8.05 -0.72 31.71
CA SER A 149 6.66 -1.15 31.61
C SER A 149 6.29 -1.47 30.17
N GLU A 150 5.83 -2.69 29.91
CA GLU A 150 5.31 -3.10 28.59
C GLU A 150 4.00 -2.36 28.32
N ASP A 151 3.97 -1.49 27.30
CA ASP A 151 2.74 -0.84 26.85
C ASP A 151 2.34 -1.33 25.46
N THR A 152 1.09 -1.75 25.29
CA THR A 152 0.59 -2.16 23.98
C THR A 152 0.14 -0.91 23.23
N LEU A 153 1.02 -0.37 22.38
CA LEU A 153 0.63 0.68 21.45
C LEU A 153 -0.36 0.11 20.43
N THR A 154 -1.61 0.55 20.53
CA THR A 154 -2.59 0.37 19.47
C THR A 154 -2.39 1.49 18.46
N GLY A 155 -1.79 1.14 17.33
CA GLY A 155 -1.64 2.01 16.18
C GLY A 155 -2.98 2.41 15.59
N SER A 156 -2.90 3.47 14.80
CA SER A 156 -4.04 4.12 14.19
C SER A 156 -3.54 4.78 12.92
N ILE A 157 -4.43 4.96 11.93
CA ILE A 157 -4.07 5.58 10.66
C ILE A 157 -3.39 6.94 10.93
N HIS A 158 -2.13 7.04 10.51
CA HIS A 158 -1.32 8.24 10.64
C HIS A 158 -0.34 8.41 9.49
N ASP A 159 0.11 9.63 9.28
CA ASP A 159 1.07 9.99 8.23
C ASP A 159 2.54 9.99 8.71
N GLY A 160 2.75 9.57 9.97
CA GLY A 160 4.08 9.47 10.60
C GLY A 160 4.82 8.18 10.25
N LYS A 161 6.06 8.07 10.72
CA LYS A 161 6.85 6.83 10.65
C LYS A 161 6.11 5.72 11.40
N LEU A 162 6.00 4.55 10.77
CA LEU A 162 5.39 3.38 11.40
C LEU A 162 6.22 2.92 12.60
N ILE A 163 5.57 2.53 13.70
CA ILE A 163 6.25 1.94 14.86
C ILE A 163 6.62 0.48 14.60
N PRO A 164 7.59 -0.11 15.31
CA PRO A 164 7.87 -1.54 15.23
C PRO A 164 6.57 -2.36 15.41
N GLY A 165 6.37 -3.40 14.60
CA GLY A 165 5.13 -4.19 14.62
C GLY A 165 3.93 -3.58 13.87
N GLU A 166 3.99 -2.33 13.38
CA GLU A 166 2.89 -1.69 12.64
C GLU A 166 3.00 -1.86 11.12
N SER A 167 1.90 -2.21 10.46
CA SER A 167 1.79 -2.24 9.01
C SER A 167 0.55 -1.51 8.52
N ILE A 168 0.68 -0.85 7.37
CA ILE A 168 -0.37 -0.07 6.73
C ILE A 168 -0.51 -0.48 5.26
N ALA A 169 -1.74 -0.43 4.75
CA ALA A 169 -2.04 -0.58 3.34
C ALA A 169 -2.98 0.54 2.88
N ILE A 170 -2.59 1.21 1.79
CA ILE A 170 -3.37 2.25 1.12
C ILE A 170 -3.68 1.77 -0.30
N VAL A 171 -4.96 1.67 -0.59
CA VAL A 171 -5.51 1.22 -1.86
C VAL A 171 -6.25 2.37 -2.51
N THR A 172 -5.88 2.70 -3.75
CA THR A 172 -6.65 3.65 -4.57
C THR A 172 -6.97 3.07 -5.93
N PHE A 173 -8.19 3.34 -6.38
CA PHE A 173 -8.68 2.99 -7.70
C PHE A 173 -9.49 4.16 -8.26
N ALA A 174 -9.27 4.46 -9.54
CA ALA A 174 -10.05 5.44 -10.26
C ALA A 174 -10.29 4.95 -11.70
N ASP A 175 -11.54 5.00 -12.13
CA ASP A 175 -11.98 4.71 -13.49
C ASP A 175 -12.83 5.86 -14.00
N SER A 176 -12.62 6.25 -15.24
CA SER A 176 -13.46 7.23 -15.92
C SER A 176 -13.58 6.92 -17.40
N ILE A 177 -14.78 7.14 -17.93
CA ILE A 177 -15.05 7.11 -19.37
C ILE A 177 -15.92 8.31 -19.76
N ARG A 178 -15.64 8.87 -20.94
CA ARG A 178 -16.45 9.94 -21.53
C ARG A 178 -16.56 9.76 -23.03
N THR A 179 -17.76 9.99 -23.56
CA THR A 179 -18.01 10.03 -25.00
C THR A 179 -18.74 11.32 -25.36
N ASN A 180 -18.47 11.86 -26.54
CA ASN A 180 -19.20 13.00 -27.09
C ASN A 180 -20.33 12.59 -28.06
N GLY A 181 -20.73 11.31 -28.05
CA GLY A 181 -21.61 10.70 -29.04
C GLY A 181 -21.26 9.23 -29.24
N GLY A 182 -21.73 8.64 -30.35
CA GLY A 182 -21.48 7.24 -30.69
C GLY A 182 -22.35 6.26 -29.92
N HIS A 183 -22.19 4.98 -30.23
CA HIS A 183 -22.84 3.88 -29.51
C HIS A 183 -21.85 3.30 -28.50
N LEU A 184 -22.23 3.30 -27.22
CA LEU A 184 -21.46 2.69 -26.14
C LEU A 184 -22.28 1.57 -25.52
N MET A 185 -21.68 0.39 -25.46
CA MET A 185 -22.10 -0.71 -24.61
C MET A 185 -21.05 -0.91 -23.53
N LEU A 186 -21.42 -0.81 -22.25
CA LEU A 186 -20.54 -1.00 -21.09
C LEU A 186 -21.18 -2.01 -20.14
N ASN A 187 -20.38 -2.96 -19.68
CA ASN A 187 -20.64 -3.72 -18.47
C ASN A 187 -19.43 -3.57 -17.54
N LYS A 188 -19.67 -3.14 -16.30
CA LYS A 188 -18.64 -2.95 -15.28
C LYS A 188 -19.14 -3.46 -13.94
N ASP A 189 -18.35 -4.34 -13.34
CA ASP A 189 -18.59 -4.88 -12.02
C ASP A 189 -17.42 -4.52 -11.11
N LEU A 190 -17.69 -3.78 -10.04
CA LEU A 190 -16.73 -3.46 -8.97
C LEU A 190 -17.16 -4.18 -7.71
N GLY A 191 -16.25 -4.92 -7.12
CA GLY A 191 -16.41 -5.61 -5.84
C GLY A 191 -15.33 -5.17 -4.86
N PHE A 192 -15.74 -4.80 -3.65
CA PHE A 192 -14.86 -4.57 -2.53
C PHE A 192 -15.28 -5.44 -1.35
N ASP A 193 -14.29 -6.00 -0.66
CA ASP A 193 -14.46 -6.82 0.54
C ASP A 193 -13.27 -6.60 1.46
N SER A 194 -13.50 -5.95 2.61
CA SER A 194 -12.45 -5.61 3.57
C SER A 194 -11.97 -6.79 4.42
N GLN A 195 -12.54 -7.98 4.25
CA GLN A 195 -12.09 -9.18 4.95
C GLN A 195 -10.69 -9.61 4.52
N ASN A 196 -10.00 -10.34 5.40
CA ASN A 196 -8.74 -11.00 5.11
C ASN A 196 -8.85 -11.85 3.84
N LYS A 197 -7.84 -11.74 2.99
CA LYS A 197 -7.76 -12.52 1.74
C LYS A 197 -6.69 -13.58 1.86
N GLY A 198 -6.91 -14.67 1.14
CA GLY A 198 -5.90 -15.71 0.92
C GLY A 198 -5.21 -15.52 -0.43
N ASN A 199 -4.37 -16.49 -0.80
CA ASN A 199 -3.71 -16.51 -2.09
C ASN A 199 -4.70 -16.55 -3.26
N GLY A 200 -4.49 -15.65 -4.23
CA GLY A 200 -5.35 -15.49 -5.40
C GLY A 200 -6.68 -14.76 -5.17
N LEU A 201 -6.96 -14.27 -3.97
CA LEU A 201 -8.16 -13.50 -3.65
C LEU A 201 -7.84 -12.01 -3.52
N SER A 202 -8.82 -11.15 -3.85
CA SER A 202 -8.64 -9.69 -3.82
C SER A 202 -9.61 -9.01 -2.85
N ASN A 203 -9.15 -7.91 -2.26
CA ASN A 203 -9.97 -6.97 -1.50
C ASN A 203 -10.75 -6.04 -2.41
N LEU A 204 -10.14 -5.60 -3.51
CA LEU A 204 -10.80 -4.84 -4.55
C LEU A 204 -10.64 -5.61 -5.86
N GLU A 205 -11.73 -5.89 -6.56
CA GLU A 205 -11.73 -6.50 -7.88
C GLU A 205 -12.66 -5.69 -8.80
N VAL A 206 -12.19 -5.38 -10.00
CA VAL A 206 -13.00 -4.69 -11.01
C VAL A 206 -12.84 -5.40 -12.32
N GLU A 207 -13.97 -5.75 -12.93
CA GLU A 207 -14.07 -6.25 -14.29
C GLU A 207 -14.85 -5.26 -15.13
N LYS A 208 -14.32 -4.90 -16.30
CA LYS A 208 -14.99 -3.99 -17.22
C LYS A 208 -14.86 -4.52 -18.64
N VAL A 209 -15.97 -4.56 -19.35
CA VAL A 209 -16.01 -4.80 -20.79
C VAL A 209 -16.81 -3.67 -21.42
N LEU A 210 -16.20 -2.96 -22.35
CA LEU A 210 -16.89 -1.97 -23.16
C LEU A 210 -16.71 -2.24 -24.65
N THR A 211 -17.72 -1.91 -25.42
CA THR A 211 -17.69 -1.86 -26.87
C THR A 211 -18.13 -0.46 -27.27
N TYR A 212 -17.35 0.19 -28.11
CA TYR A 212 -17.64 1.53 -28.59
C TYR A 212 -17.58 1.56 -30.12
N GLU A 213 -18.53 2.26 -30.73
CA GLU A 213 -18.57 2.55 -32.16
C GLU A 213 -18.91 4.02 -32.39
N SER A 214 -18.05 4.72 -33.13
CA SER A 214 -18.21 6.14 -33.46
C SER A 214 -19.40 6.38 -34.39
N ILE A 215 -20.09 7.51 -34.18
CA ILE A 215 -21.10 8.06 -35.08
C ILE A 215 -20.72 9.52 -35.34
N ASP A 216 -20.68 9.94 -36.61
CA ASP A 216 -20.43 11.33 -37.02
C ASP A 216 -19.16 11.96 -36.41
N GLY A 217 -18.09 11.17 -36.27
CA GLY A 217 -16.79 11.65 -35.74
C GLY A 217 -16.72 11.69 -34.21
N SER A 218 -17.67 11.06 -33.51
CA SER A 218 -17.60 10.92 -32.05
C SER A 218 -16.41 10.06 -31.62
N PHE A 219 -15.91 10.27 -30.41
CA PHE A 219 -14.83 9.50 -29.83
C PHE A 219 -15.05 9.27 -28.33
N LEU A 220 -14.42 8.21 -27.84
CA LEU A 220 -14.34 7.87 -26.43
C LEU A 220 -12.96 8.24 -25.88
N VAL A 221 -12.96 8.79 -24.68
CA VAL A 221 -11.77 8.88 -23.83
C VAL A 221 -12.03 8.10 -22.55
N GLY A 222 -11.01 7.43 -22.03
CA GLY A 222 -11.13 6.68 -20.80
C GLY A 222 -9.80 6.53 -20.09
N SER A 223 -9.86 6.28 -18.79
CA SER A 223 -8.68 6.03 -17.97
C SER A 223 -9.02 5.11 -16.83
N GLU A 224 -8.14 4.16 -16.52
CA GLU A 224 -8.17 3.39 -15.28
C GLU A 224 -6.82 3.49 -14.59
N GLU A 225 -6.84 3.72 -13.30
CA GLU A 225 -5.66 3.83 -12.45
C GLU A 225 -5.84 3.03 -11.16
N TRP A 226 -4.80 2.30 -10.81
CA TRP A 226 -4.70 1.44 -9.64
C TRP A 226 -3.42 1.80 -8.89
N SER A 227 -3.50 1.90 -7.57
CA SER A 227 -2.34 2.03 -6.70
C SER A 227 -2.52 1.14 -5.48
N LEU A 228 -1.47 0.39 -5.19
CA LEU A 228 -1.27 -0.32 -3.93
C LEU A 228 -0.01 0.25 -3.29
N ASP A 229 -0.16 0.76 -2.09
CA ASP A 229 0.93 1.20 -1.24
C ASP A 229 0.85 0.39 0.05
N VAL A 230 1.87 -0.41 0.32
CA VAL A 230 1.97 -1.22 1.54
C VAL A 230 3.30 -0.94 2.20
N ALA A 231 3.25 -0.69 3.50
CA ALA A 231 4.44 -0.48 4.30
C ALA A 231 4.29 -1.18 5.64
N GLY A 232 5.42 -1.57 6.21
CA GLY A 232 5.47 -2.11 7.55
C GLY A 232 6.84 -1.89 8.13
N ASN A 233 6.89 -1.62 9.43
CA ASN A 233 8.16 -1.60 10.13
C ASN A 233 8.67 -3.04 10.42
N PHE A 234 9.87 -3.21 10.96
CA PHE A 234 10.30 -4.51 11.44
C PHE A 234 9.37 -5.03 12.55
N ALA A 235 9.29 -6.35 12.68
CA ALA A 235 8.46 -7.01 13.68
C ALA A 235 9.08 -8.35 14.04
N ASP A 236 8.91 -8.81 15.29
CA ASP A 236 9.33 -10.16 15.66
C ASP A 236 8.52 -11.22 14.89
N THR A 237 9.13 -12.38 14.62
CA THR A 237 8.46 -13.49 13.91
C THR A 237 7.44 -14.22 14.76
N ASP A 238 7.45 -14.05 16.08
CA ASP A 238 6.55 -14.75 16.99
C ASP A 238 5.07 -14.38 16.68
N ASP A 239 4.26 -15.42 16.47
CA ASP A 239 2.85 -15.44 16.05
C ASP A 239 2.48 -15.05 14.60
N SER A 240 3.38 -14.44 13.81
CA SER A 240 3.05 -14.05 12.43
C SER A 240 3.13 -15.21 11.43
N ILE A 241 4.01 -16.20 11.67
CA ILE A 241 4.24 -17.34 10.77
C ILE A 241 3.59 -18.60 11.36
N ARG A 242 2.37 -18.92 10.92
CA ARG A 242 1.59 -20.08 11.43
C ARG A 242 2.01 -21.44 10.87
N CYS A 243 2.96 -21.49 9.93
CA CYS A 243 3.37 -22.74 9.32
C CYS A 243 4.24 -23.56 10.28
N VAL A 244 3.69 -24.60 10.90
CA VAL A 244 4.39 -25.51 11.85
C VAL A 244 5.58 -26.26 11.24
N PHE A 245 5.75 -26.20 9.92
CA PHE A 245 6.88 -26.78 9.18
C PHE A 245 7.86 -25.72 8.67
N ALA A 246 7.53 -24.44 8.79
CA ALA A 246 8.46 -23.36 8.51
C ALA A 246 9.36 -23.19 9.73
N SER A 247 10.64 -23.55 9.60
CA SER A 247 11.64 -23.07 10.54
C SER A 247 11.82 -21.58 10.28
N ALA A 248 11.34 -20.72 11.17
CA ALA A 248 11.75 -19.31 11.17
C ALA A 248 13.27 -19.28 11.30
N LYS A 249 13.97 -18.80 10.26
CA LYS A 249 15.44 -18.71 10.24
C LYS A 249 15.93 -17.38 10.83
N SER A 250 15.02 -16.44 10.98
CA SER A 250 15.22 -15.09 11.51
C SER A 250 14.16 -14.87 12.57
N ASP A 251 14.56 -14.28 13.70
CA ASP A 251 13.64 -13.89 14.77
C ASP A 251 12.88 -12.59 14.42
N VAL A 252 13.25 -11.94 13.32
CA VAL A 252 12.74 -10.63 12.89
C VAL A 252 12.30 -10.67 11.42
N LEU A 253 11.11 -10.12 11.17
CA LEU A 253 10.59 -9.70 9.87
C LEU A 253 11.08 -8.28 9.57
N PRO A 254 11.76 -8.03 8.44
CA PRO A 254 12.31 -6.71 8.15
C PRO A 254 11.25 -5.69 7.73
N ALA A 255 11.57 -4.41 7.89
CA ALA A 255 10.77 -3.31 7.38
C ALA A 255 10.70 -3.32 5.84
N PHE A 256 9.58 -2.88 5.29
CA PHE A 256 9.34 -2.77 3.85
C PHE A 256 8.46 -1.56 3.52
N CYS A 257 8.60 -1.06 2.29
CA CYS A 257 7.76 -0.01 1.74
C CYS A 257 7.64 -0.18 0.22
N ASN A 258 6.44 -0.54 -0.23
CA ASN A 258 6.18 -0.95 -1.59
C ASN A 258 5.04 -0.15 -2.19
N VAL A 259 5.35 0.60 -3.24
CA VAL A 259 4.36 1.35 -4.01
C VAL A 259 4.30 0.78 -5.42
N VAL A 260 3.14 0.27 -5.81
CA VAL A 260 2.90 -0.34 -7.12
C VAL A 260 1.69 0.30 -7.77
N LYS A 261 1.84 0.69 -9.04
CA LYS A 261 0.82 1.40 -9.81
C LYS A 261 0.60 0.77 -11.17
N ALA A 262 -0.66 0.71 -11.57
CA ALA A 262 -1.05 0.32 -12.92
C ALA A 262 -2.06 1.31 -13.50
N LYS A 263 -1.83 1.73 -14.75
CA LYS A 263 -2.67 2.69 -15.45
C LYS A 263 -2.90 2.29 -16.90
N SER A 264 -4.10 2.52 -17.40
CA SER A 264 -4.42 2.50 -18.84
C SER A 264 -5.19 3.75 -19.27
N GLU A 265 -5.06 4.11 -20.54
CA GLU A 265 -5.76 5.25 -21.13
C GLU A 265 -6.25 4.90 -22.54
N LEU A 266 -7.47 5.30 -22.84
CA LEU A 266 -8.07 5.31 -24.16
C LEU A 266 -8.13 6.77 -24.62
N ILE A 267 -7.49 7.08 -25.74
CA ILE A 267 -7.39 8.44 -26.27
C ILE A 267 -7.92 8.42 -27.70
N ASN A 268 -8.91 9.28 -27.97
CA ASN A 268 -9.59 9.34 -29.27
C ASN A 268 -9.97 7.93 -29.75
N PHE A 269 -10.59 7.13 -28.89
CA PHE A 269 -10.99 5.78 -29.23
C PHE A 269 -12.27 5.85 -30.06
N ASN A 270 -12.20 5.43 -31.32
CA ASN A 270 -13.28 5.56 -32.29
C ASN A 270 -14.06 4.27 -32.49
N SER A 271 -13.41 3.11 -32.40
CA SER A 271 -14.10 1.84 -32.47
C SER A 271 -13.32 0.71 -31.79
N GLY A 272 -14.02 -0.25 -31.20
CA GLY A 272 -13.41 -1.47 -30.68
C GLY A 272 -14.04 -1.95 -29.38
N GLN A 273 -13.59 -3.12 -28.96
CA GLN A 273 -13.90 -3.70 -27.66
C GLN A 273 -12.68 -3.59 -26.75
N VAL A 274 -12.90 -3.10 -25.53
CA VAL A 274 -11.90 -3.03 -24.47
C VAL A 274 -12.39 -3.86 -23.30
N SER A 275 -11.55 -4.78 -22.83
CA SER A 275 -11.79 -5.59 -21.64
C SER A 275 -10.67 -5.33 -20.66
N THR A 276 -11.00 -4.98 -19.42
CA THR A 276 -10.06 -4.82 -18.33
C THR A 276 -10.50 -5.66 -17.14
N LYS A 277 -9.51 -6.13 -16.41
CA LYS A 277 -9.71 -6.79 -15.12
C LYS A 277 -8.54 -6.43 -14.23
N GLY A 278 -8.83 -6.00 -13.02
CA GLY A 278 -7.81 -5.68 -12.04
C GLY A 278 -8.24 -6.12 -10.66
N GLY A 279 -7.24 -6.33 -9.80
CA GLY A 279 -7.49 -6.60 -8.41
C GLY A 279 -6.33 -6.25 -7.52
N ILE A 280 -6.66 -5.92 -6.28
CA ILE A 280 -5.71 -5.58 -5.22
C ILE A 280 -6.00 -6.45 -4.00
N ARG A 281 -4.93 -7.00 -3.43
CA ARG A 281 -4.91 -7.65 -2.13
C ARG A 281 -4.03 -6.84 -1.18
N ALA A 282 -4.65 -6.39 -0.09
CA ALA A 282 -4.06 -5.45 0.85
C ALA A 282 -4.23 -5.88 2.32
N VAL A 283 -5.07 -6.90 2.61
CA VAL A 283 -5.18 -7.48 3.97
C VAL A 283 -5.15 -9.00 3.93
N ALA A 284 -4.56 -9.59 4.97
CA ALA A 284 -4.48 -11.03 5.11
C ALA A 284 -4.50 -11.47 6.58
N ALA A 285 -4.84 -12.75 6.79
CA ALA A 285 -4.90 -13.34 8.12
C ALA A 285 -3.56 -13.95 8.59
N SER A 286 -2.53 -13.88 7.74
CA SER A 286 -1.25 -14.53 7.97
C SER A 286 -0.20 -13.93 7.03
N SER A 287 1.06 -13.99 7.44
CA SER A 287 2.18 -13.43 6.69
C SER A 287 2.66 -14.31 5.51
N ASP A 288 2.04 -15.45 5.23
CA ASP A 288 2.32 -16.24 4.01
C ASP A 288 1.53 -15.75 2.79
N VAL A 289 0.67 -14.74 2.97
CA VAL A 289 -0.18 -14.18 1.94
C VAL A 289 0.35 -12.80 1.50
N PRO A 290 0.82 -12.64 0.26
CA PRO A 290 1.44 -11.39 -0.16
C PRO A 290 0.49 -10.25 -0.46
N ALA A 291 0.98 -9.02 -0.35
CA ALA A 291 0.39 -7.88 -1.02
C ALA A 291 0.40 -8.16 -2.52
N ALA A 292 -0.69 -7.86 -3.23
CA ALA A 292 -0.71 -8.08 -4.67
C ALA A 292 -1.50 -7.03 -5.41
N LEU A 293 -1.00 -6.68 -6.59
CA LEU A 293 -1.71 -5.90 -7.59
C LEU A 293 -1.60 -6.61 -8.91
N PHE A 294 -2.73 -6.95 -9.51
CA PHE A 294 -2.78 -7.40 -10.90
C PHE A 294 -3.70 -6.51 -11.71
N TYR A 295 -3.34 -6.35 -12.98
CA TYR A 295 -4.14 -5.60 -13.93
C TYR A 295 -3.91 -6.14 -15.33
N GLN A 296 -5.00 -6.30 -16.07
CA GLN A 296 -4.97 -6.68 -17.47
C GLN A 296 -5.86 -5.76 -18.29
N ILE A 297 -5.42 -5.50 -19.51
CA ILE A 297 -6.18 -4.82 -20.54
C ILE A 297 -6.04 -5.56 -21.86
N ALA A 298 -7.15 -5.75 -22.55
CA ALA A 298 -7.23 -6.32 -23.88
C ALA A 298 -8.07 -5.41 -24.77
N VAL A 299 -7.57 -5.10 -25.95
CA VAL A 299 -8.24 -4.29 -26.97
C VAL A 299 -8.29 -5.07 -28.27
N THR A 300 -9.51 -5.27 -28.77
CA THR A 300 -9.79 -6.05 -29.97
C THR A 300 -10.83 -5.35 -30.85
N PRO A 301 -10.89 -5.68 -32.16
CA PRO A 301 -11.93 -5.15 -33.04
C PRO A 301 -13.33 -5.56 -32.60
N VAL A 302 -14.33 -4.74 -32.91
CA VAL A 302 -15.74 -5.13 -32.73
C VAL A 302 -16.02 -6.33 -33.64
N SER A 303 -16.59 -7.38 -33.07
CA SER A 303 -16.93 -8.59 -33.81
C SER A 303 -17.98 -8.29 -34.89
N GLY A 304 -17.64 -8.57 -36.15
CA GLY A 304 -18.54 -8.30 -37.29
C GLY A 304 -18.37 -6.90 -37.91
N SER A 305 -17.48 -6.06 -37.37
CA SER A 305 -17.11 -4.79 -38.02
C SER A 305 -16.44 -5.03 -39.37
N SER A 306 -16.70 -4.14 -40.33
CA SER A 306 -16.12 -4.18 -41.68
C SER A 306 -14.64 -3.79 -41.72
N SER A 307 -14.18 -3.01 -40.73
CA SER A 307 -12.78 -2.57 -40.64
C SER A 307 -11.83 -3.72 -40.30
N GLY A 308 -12.23 -4.62 -39.41
CA GLY A 308 -11.36 -5.67 -38.88
C GLY A 308 -10.27 -5.18 -37.92
N PHE A 309 -10.37 -3.93 -37.46
CA PHE A 309 -9.46 -3.29 -36.49
C PHE A 309 -10.26 -2.52 -35.44
N ALA A 310 -9.75 -2.44 -34.21
CA ALA A 310 -10.10 -1.34 -33.31
C ALA A 310 -9.36 -0.08 -33.75
N GLU A 311 -9.94 1.10 -33.53
CA GLU A 311 -9.38 2.37 -33.96
C GLU A 311 -9.29 3.34 -32.79
N GLY A 312 -8.09 3.92 -32.62
CA GLY A 312 -7.81 4.93 -31.60
C GLY A 312 -6.39 4.80 -31.07
N THR A 313 -6.13 5.38 -29.91
CA THR A 313 -4.87 5.22 -29.17
C THR A 313 -5.13 4.57 -27.83
N VAL A 314 -4.33 3.55 -27.48
CA VAL A 314 -4.34 2.88 -26.17
C VAL A 314 -2.97 3.03 -25.55
N LYS A 315 -2.93 3.49 -24.30
CA LYS A 315 -1.70 3.60 -23.49
C LYS A 315 -1.81 2.76 -22.23
N THR A 316 -0.68 2.25 -21.79
CA THR A 316 -0.52 1.58 -20.49
C THR A 316 0.75 2.05 -19.82
N SER A 317 0.72 2.17 -18.50
CA SER A 317 1.87 2.49 -17.67
C SER A 317 1.80 1.67 -16.40
N PHE A 318 2.84 0.88 -16.15
CA PHE A 318 3.04 0.15 -14.90
C PHE A 318 4.31 0.67 -14.24
N ALA A 319 4.31 0.79 -12.92
CA ALA A 319 5.47 1.23 -12.17
C ALA A 319 5.49 0.62 -10.78
N GLY A 320 6.68 0.39 -10.26
CA GLY A 320 6.89 -0.07 -8.89
C GLY A 320 8.13 0.55 -8.27
N SER A 321 8.04 0.82 -6.97
CA SER A 321 9.17 1.14 -6.10
C SER A 321 9.05 0.27 -4.86
N ILE A 322 9.94 -0.72 -4.75
CA ILE A 322 9.98 -1.71 -3.68
C ILE A 322 11.21 -1.42 -2.84
N MET A 323 11.02 -1.20 -1.54
CA MET A 323 12.10 -0.94 -0.59
C MET A 323 12.03 -1.98 0.52
N GLU A 324 13.16 -2.61 0.81
CA GLU A 324 13.25 -3.69 1.79
C GLU A 324 14.46 -3.44 2.69
N ALA A 325 14.26 -3.56 4.00
CA ALA A 325 15.34 -3.50 4.98
C ALA A 325 15.90 -4.89 5.29
N ARG A 326 16.84 -4.96 6.23
CA ARG A 326 17.42 -6.21 6.73
C ARG A 326 17.41 -6.20 8.25
N GLY A 327 16.94 -7.29 8.86
CA GLY A 327 16.86 -7.40 10.31
C GLY A 327 15.88 -6.38 10.90
N ASP A 328 16.28 -5.77 12.00
CA ASP A 328 15.57 -4.73 12.75
C ASP A 328 15.89 -3.30 12.27
N SER A 329 16.46 -3.17 11.06
CA SER A 329 16.77 -1.86 10.49
C SER A 329 15.54 -1.21 9.86
N ASP A 330 15.39 0.09 10.10
CA ASP A 330 14.39 0.95 9.43
C ASP A 330 14.91 1.55 8.12
N GLU A 331 16.17 1.26 7.77
CA GLU A 331 16.83 1.81 6.59
C GLU A 331 16.78 0.81 5.41
N PRO A 332 16.41 1.28 4.20
CA PRO A 332 16.38 0.43 3.01
C PRO A 332 17.74 -0.24 2.74
N SER A 333 17.75 -1.57 2.75
CA SER A 333 18.89 -2.40 2.34
C SER A 333 18.83 -2.75 0.86
N ALA A 334 17.64 -2.71 0.27
CA ALA A 334 17.41 -2.88 -1.16
C ALA A 334 16.37 -1.87 -1.65
N THR A 335 16.55 -1.41 -2.89
CA THR A 335 15.55 -0.62 -3.61
C THR A 335 15.45 -1.15 -5.04
N ASN A 336 14.26 -1.59 -5.42
CA ASN A 336 13.95 -2.02 -6.77
C ASN A 336 12.92 -1.06 -7.38
N GLN A 337 13.35 -0.33 -8.40
CA GLN A 337 12.52 0.61 -9.14
C GLN A 337 12.42 0.17 -10.60
N TRP A 338 11.19 0.07 -11.08
CA TRP A 338 10.92 -0.31 -12.46
C TRP A 338 9.70 0.42 -13.00
N SER A 339 9.66 0.56 -14.32
CA SER A 339 8.49 1.06 -15.02
C SER A 339 8.40 0.46 -16.42
N ASP A 340 7.19 0.28 -16.90
CA ASP A 340 6.91 -0.26 -18.22
C ASP A 340 5.76 0.51 -18.87
N LYS A 341 5.96 0.95 -20.11
CA LYS A 341 5.01 1.81 -20.83
C LYS A 341 4.82 1.29 -22.24
N ALA A 342 3.57 1.20 -22.69
CA ALA A 342 3.24 0.88 -24.07
C ALA A 342 2.19 1.84 -24.62
N SER A 343 2.32 2.20 -25.89
CA SER A 343 1.37 3.04 -26.61
C SER A 343 1.18 2.47 -28.02
N VAL A 344 -0.06 2.16 -28.38
CA VAL A 344 -0.45 1.73 -29.73
C VAL A 344 -1.49 2.67 -30.30
N SER A 345 -1.41 2.99 -31.59
CA SER A 345 -2.29 3.96 -32.23
C SER A 345 -2.66 3.55 -33.66
N GLY A 346 -3.84 3.96 -34.11
CA GLY A 346 -4.37 3.64 -35.44
C GLY A 346 -5.19 2.36 -35.44
N GLY A 347 -5.06 1.53 -36.48
CA GLY A 347 -5.76 0.25 -36.60
C GLY A 347 -5.12 -0.85 -35.74
N ILE A 348 -5.73 -1.18 -34.61
CA ILE A 348 -5.28 -2.18 -33.64
C ILE A 348 -5.99 -3.52 -33.93
N LYS A 349 -5.24 -4.54 -34.36
CA LYS A 349 -5.78 -5.91 -34.51
C LYS A 349 -5.93 -6.64 -33.18
N ASN A 350 -4.95 -6.46 -32.30
CA ASN A 350 -4.90 -7.05 -30.97
C ASN A 350 -3.87 -6.27 -30.16
N PHE A 351 -4.28 -5.75 -29.02
CA PHE A 351 -3.36 -5.25 -28.00
C PHE A 351 -3.75 -5.89 -26.68
N GLN A 352 -2.80 -6.55 -26.02
CA GLN A 352 -3.03 -7.16 -24.73
C GLN A 352 -1.83 -6.88 -23.85
N LYS A 353 -2.10 -6.57 -22.59
CA LYS A 353 -1.06 -6.38 -21.60
C LYS A 353 -1.58 -6.84 -20.26
N SER A 354 -0.78 -7.65 -19.59
CA SER A 354 -1.01 -8.08 -18.22
C SER A 354 0.15 -7.62 -17.34
N PHE A 355 -0.19 -7.30 -16.11
CA PHE A 355 0.71 -6.93 -15.04
C PHE A 355 0.32 -7.71 -13.80
N GLY A 356 1.31 -8.23 -13.10
CA GLY A 356 1.14 -8.90 -11.82
C GLY A 356 2.33 -8.57 -10.93
N TYR A 357 2.01 -8.15 -9.72
CA TYR A 357 2.95 -7.95 -8.63
C TYR A 357 2.45 -8.73 -7.42
N GLU A 358 3.37 -9.44 -6.77
CA GLU A 358 3.21 -9.97 -5.44
C GLU A 358 4.43 -9.56 -4.61
N SER A 359 4.21 -9.11 -3.38
CA SER A 359 5.29 -8.99 -2.40
C SER A 359 5.75 -10.38 -1.93
N GLY A 360 6.85 -10.46 -1.18
CA GLY A 360 7.40 -11.76 -0.84
C GLY A 360 8.79 -11.65 -0.23
N PHE A 361 9.07 -12.48 0.77
CA PHE A 361 10.42 -12.70 1.26
C PHE A 361 10.71 -14.19 1.48
N SER A 362 11.99 -14.55 1.51
CA SER A 362 12.42 -15.87 1.93
C SER A 362 12.99 -15.77 3.34
N LEU A 363 12.55 -16.66 4.23
CA LEU A 363 13.27 -16.98 5.47
C LEU A 363 14.55 -17.76 5.15
#